data_AF-A0AAV8XP45-F1
#
_entry.id   AF-A0AAV8XP45-F1
#
_cell.length_a   1.000
_cell.length_b   1.000
_cell.length_c   1.000
_cell.angle_alpha   90.00
_cell.angle_beta   90.00
_cell.angle_gamma   90.00
#
_symmetry.space_group_name_H-M   'P 1'
#
loop_
_entity.id
_entity.type
_entity.pdbx_description
1 polymer ?
#
loop_
_entity_poly.entity_id
_entity_poly.type
_entity_poly.pdbx_seq_one_letter_code
_entity_poly.pdbx_strand_id
1 'polypeptide(L)'
;MGFHFLANLRRITKNLKQMRIGEEEVLEQIARNPKKEVKELKESYKNILWRKKALILDDNAVKFRGISSFPPDIENLNNPLAFFNYFFDKELMSTILDESNLFSTEKNVSRPVDLTEQDIRQFIFHISLVHMTDVISY
;
A
#
# COMPACT_ATOMS: atom_id res chain seq x y z
N MET A 1 -25.11 39.87 -19.19
CA MET A 1 -24.28 39.10 -18.24
C MET A 1 -23.28 38.17 -18.97
N GLY A 2 -22.54 38.63 -20.00
CA GLY A 2 -21.65 37.76 -20.80
C GLY A 2 -20.14 38.06 -20.70
N PHE A 3 -19.75 39.28 -20.29
CA PHE A 3 -18.35 39.71 -20.32
C PHE A 3 -17.53 39.29 -19.08
N HIS A 4 -18.17 39.15 -17.93
CA HIS A 4 -17.50 38.70 -16.69
C HIS A 4 -17.11 37.21 -16.73
N PHE A 5 -17.88 36.37 -17.43
CA PHE A 5 -17.63 34.93 -17.52
C PHE A 5 -16.42 34.62 -18.41
N LEU A 6 -16.31 35.30 -19.56
CA LEU A 6 -15.18 35.17 -20.48
C LEU A 6 -13.85 35.70 -19.88
N ALA A 7 -13.91 36.75 -19.05
CA ALA A 7 -12.74 37.26 -18.35
C ALA A 7 -12.23 36.27 -17.29
N ASN A 8 -13.15 35.57 -16.60
CA ASN A 8 -12.80 34.56 -15.60
C ASN A 8 -12.18 33.32 -16.24
N LEU A 9 -12.73 32.84 -17.37
CA LEU A 9 -12.17 31.72 -18.11
C LEU A 9 -10.76 32.00 -18.65
N ARG A 10 -10.51 33.21 -19.19
CA ARG A 10 -9.15 33.61 -19.63
C ARG A 10 -8.15 33.64 -18.46
N ARG A 11 -8.60 34.04 -17.27
CA ARG A 11 -7.77 34.09 -16.06
C ARG A 11 -7.41 32.68 -15.57
N ILE A 12 -8.38 31.77 -15.59
CA ILE A 12 -8.17 30.35 -15.24
C ILE A 12 -7.21 29.69 -16.23
N THR A 13 -7.37 29.89 -17.53
CA THR A 13 -6.45 29.32 -18.54
C THR A 13 -5.04 29.88 -18.42
N LYS A 14 -4.88 31.16 -18.03
CA LYS A 14 -3.57 31.77 -17.80
C LYS A 14 -2.89 31.18 -16.56
N ASN A 15 -3.65 30.95 -15.48
CA ASN A 15 -3.14 30.34 -14.25
C ASN A 15 -2.76 28.86 -14.47
N LEU A 16 -3.56 28.09 -15.22
CA LEU A 16 -3.25 26.69 -15.56
C LEU A 16 -2.01 26.58 -16.45
N LYS A 17 -1.80 27.53 -17.36
CA LYS A 17 -0.59 27.57 -18.21
C LYS A 17 0.66 27.95 -17.39
N GLN A 18 0.53 28.84 -16.40
CA GLN A 18 1.62 29.18 -15.48
C GLN A 18 1.99 28.04 -14.52
N MET A 19 1.00 27.27 -14.04
CA MET A 19 1.28 26.06 -13.24
C MET A 19 2.00 24.98 -14.04
N ARG A 20 1.57 24.72 -15.28
CA ARG A 20 2.22 23.72 -16.14
C ARG A 20 3.66 24.09 -16.51
N ILE A 21 3.92 25.38 -16.77
CA ILE A 21 5.28 25.88 -17.03
C ILE A 21 6.15 25.76 -15.77
N GLY A 22 5.59 26.00 -14.58
CA GLY A 22 6.29 25.81 -13.31
C GLY A 22 6.64 24.36 -13.01
N GLU A 23 5.78 23.40 -13.37
CA GLU A 23 6.06 21.96 -13.21
C GLU A 23 7.17 21.47 -14.15
N GLU A 24 7.18 21.91 -15.42
CA GLU A 24 8.25 21.57 -16.37
C GLU A 24 9.60 22.19 -15.99
N GLU A 25 9.62 23.45 -15.52
CA GLU A 25 10.85 24.08 -15.02
C GLU A 25 11.38 23.42 -13.74
N VAL A 26 10.51 23.00 -12.82
CA VAL A 26 10.90 22.29 -11.60
C VAL A 26 11.46 20.91 -11.94
N LEU A 27 10.80 20.15 -12.84
CA LEU A 27 11.30 18.84 -13.27
C LEU A 27 12.64 18.94 -14.03
N GLU A 28 12.82 19.97 -14.86
CA GLU A 28 14.11 20.23 -15.51
C GLU A 28 15.21 20.65 -14.52
N GLN A 29 14.87 21.40 -13.47
CA GLN A 29 15.83 21.79 -12.42
C GLN A 29 16.23 20.59 -11.53
N ILE A 30 15.29 19.70 -11.22
CA ILE A 30 15.54 18.43 -10.51
C ILE A 30 16.46 17.52 -11.34
N ALA A 31 16.21 17.40 -12.65
CA ALA A 31 17.06 16.63 -13.55
C ALA A 31 18.48 17.20 -13.68
N ARG A 32 18.63 18.53 -13.62
CA ARG A 32 19.94 19.21 -13.73
C ARG A 32 20.80 19.08 -12.48
N ASN A 33 20.24 18.93 -11.28
CA ASN A 33 21.06 18.72 -10.07
C ASN A 33 20.37 17.93 -8.95
N PRO A 34 20.25 16.60 -9.09
CA PRO A 34 19.59 15.74 -8.10
C PRO A 34 20.29 15.74 -6.73
N LYS A 35 21.56 16.15 -6.66
CA LYS A 35 22.35 16.15 -5.42
C LYS A 35 22.04 17.33 -4.51
N LYS A 36 21.50 18.44 -5.04
CA LYS A 36 21.23 19.66 -4.26
C LYS A 36 19.95 19.54 -3.43
N GLU A 37 18.86 19.07 -4.02
CA GLU A 37 17.60 18.86 -3.28
C GLU A 37 17.67 17.71 -2.27
N VAL A 38 18.38 16.61 -2.57
CA VAL A 38 18.58 15.51 -1.60
C VAL A 38 19.36 16.01 -0.37
N LYS A 39 20.25 16.98 -0.55
CA LYS A 39 21.00 17.60 0.56
C LYS A 39 20.09 18.51 1.39
N GLU A 40 19.27 19.34 0.74
CA GLU A 40 18.29 20.22 1.41
C GLU A 40 17.20 19.42 2.15
N LEU A 41 16.73 18.30 1.59
CA LEU A 41 15.86 17.35 2.27
C LEU A 41 16.55 16.75 3.51
N LYS A 42 17.79 16.25 3.37
CA LYS A 42 18.56 15.71 4.51
C LYS A 42 18.83 16.74 5.60
N GLU A 43 18.95 18.02 5.27
CA GLU A 43 19.08 19.11 6.23
C GLU A 43 17.74 19.48 6.88
N SER A 44 16.63 19.36 6.16
CA SER A 44 15.26 19.51 6.69
C SER A 44 14.93 18.47 7.77
N TYR A 45 15.31 17.20 7.59
CA TYR A 45 15.06 16.14 8.59
C TYR A 45 15.84 16.32 9.91
N LYS A 46 16.97 17.05 9.89
CA LYS A 46 17.78 17.30 11.10
C LYS A 46 17.10 18.25 12.09
N ASN A 47 16.11 19.02 11.63
CA ASN A 47 15.39 20.01 12.43
C ASN A 47 13.94 19.58 12.76
N ILE A 48 13.63 18.29 12.65
CA ILE A 48 12.33 17.77 13.09
C ILE A 48 12.27 17.79 14.61
N LEU A 49 11.69 18.86 15.13
CA LEU A 49 11.31 18.97 16.53
C LEU A 49 9.89 18.40 16.67
N TRP A 50 9.75 17.30 17.39
CA TRP A 50 8.44 16.78 17.81
C TRP A 50 7.75 17.81 18.70
N ARG A 51 6.88 18.64 18.12
CA ARG A 51 6.11 19.62 18.87
C ARG A 51 4.88 18.92 19.43
N LYS A 52 4.68 19.03 20.75
CA LYS A 52 3.48 18.57 21.45
C LYS A 52 2.32 19.55 21.17
N LYS A 53 1.89 19.64 19.92
CA LYS A 53 0.81 20.51 19.46
C LYS A 53 -0.24 19.67 18.73
N ALA A 54 -1.51 20.03 18.86
CA ALA A 54 -2.57 19.40 18.09
C ALA A 54 -2.29 19.59 16.60
N LEU A 55 -2.25 18.48 15.86
CA LEU A 55 -2.09 18.46 14.42
C LEU A 55 -3.36 19.05 13.80
N ILE A 56 -3.32 20.30 13.33
CA ILE A 56 -4.44 20.94 12.63
C ILE A 56 -4.33 20.53 11.16
N LEU A 57 -5.05 19.50 10.77
CA LEU A 57 -5.17 19.05 9.38
C LEU A 57 -6.41 19.67 8.74
N ASP A 58 -6.35 19.98 7.46
CA ASP A 58 -7.53 20.32 6.67
C ASP A 58 -8.45 19.09 6.56
N ASP A 59 -9.77 19.28 6.66
CA ASP A 59 -10.74 18.18 6.60
C ASP A 59 -10.62 17.38 5.30
N ASN A 60 -10.20 18.02 4.20
CA ASN A 60 -9.99 17.33 2.93
C ASN A 60 -8.68 16.54 2.86
N ALA A 61 -7.73 16.79 3.77
CA ALA A 61 -6.50 16.03 3.93
C ALA A 61 -6.70 14.79 4.81
N VAL A 62 -7.71 14.79 5.69
CA VAL A 62 -8.05 13.66 6.57
C VAL A 62 -9.04 12.69 5.93
N LYS A 63 -9.88 13.16 5.00
CA LYS A 63 -10.87 12.30 4.33
C LYS A 63 -10.18 11.27 3.43
N PHE A 64 -10.47 10.00 3.71
CA PHE A 64 -10.12 8.90 2.81
C PHE A 64 -10.80 9.12 1.45
N ARG A 65 -9.99 9.25 0.39
CA ARG A 65 -10.47 9.49 -0.98
C ARG A 65 -10.54 8.20 -1.82
N GLY A 66 -10.22 7.07 -1.22
CA GLY A 66 -10.26 5.78 -1.88
C GLY A 66 -11.67 5.23 -2.01
N ILE A 67 -11.78 4.10 -2.70
CA ILE A 67 -13.01 3.33 -2.82
C ILE A 67 -13.24 2.61 -1.49
N SER A 68 -14.39 2.84 -0.87
CA SER A 68 -14.79 2.19 0.39
C SER A 68 -15.65 0.93 0.18
N SER A 69 -16.04 0.62 -1.06
CA SER A 69 -16.77 -0.60 -1.39
C SER A 69 -15.82 -1.77 -1.56
N PHE A 70 -16.27 -2.95 -1.15
CA PHE A 70 -15.52 -4.17 -1.41
C PHE A 70 -15.72 -4.62 -2.87
N PRO A 71 -14.78 -5.38 -3.45
CA PRO A 71 -15.03 -6.10 -4.68
C PRO A 71 -16.23 -7.04 -4.50
N PRO A 72 -17.09 -7.20 -5.53
CA PRO A 72 -18.28 -8.06 -5.45
C PRO A 72 -17.92 -9.51 -5.09
N ASP A 73 -16.74 -9.98 -5.47
CA ASP A 73 -16.27 -11.32 -5.18
C ASP A 73 -16.04 -11.55 -3.67
N ILE A 74 -15.69 -10.49 -2.92
CA ILE A 74 -15.52 -10.54 -1.46
C ILE A 74 -16.87 -10.32 -0.76
N GLU A 75 -17.73 -9.44 -1.28
CA GLU A 75 -19.05 -9.15 -0.69
C GLU A 75 -19.96 -10.39 -0.61
N ASN A 76 -19.78 -11.34 -1.54
CA ASN A 76 -20.56 -12.57 -1.58
C ASN A 76 -20.03 -13.68 -0.65
N LEU A 77 -18.88 -13.48 0.02
CA LEU A 77 -18.29 -14.48 0.91
C LEU A 77 -18.95 -14.42 2.29
N ASN A 78 -19.60 -15.52 2.69
CA ASN A 78 -20.33 -15.61 3.97
C ASN A 78 -19.70 -16.56 4.99
N ASN A 79 -18.58 -17.22 4.65
CA ASN A 79 -17.92 -18.21 5.49
C ASN A 79 -16.45 -17.81 5.71
N PRO A 80 -15.93 -17.83 6.95
CA PRO A 80 -14.51 -17.62 7.23
C PRO A 80 -13.56 -18.44 6.35
N LEU A 81 -13.92 -19.68 6.03
CA LEU A 81 -13.13 -20.54 5.14
C LEU A 81 -13.11 -20.01 3.70
N ALA A 82 -14.20 -19.36 3.26
CA ALA A 82 -14.28 -18.76 1.94
C ALA A 82 -13.37 -17.52 1.83
N PHE A 83 -13.28 -16.71 2.88
CA PHE A 83 -12.28 -15.63 2.96
C PHE A 83 -10.86 -16.17 2.94
N PHE A 84 -10.58 -17.23 3.70
CA PHE A 84 -9.27 -17.87 3.68
C PHE A 84 -8.89 -18.32 2.26
N ASN A 85 -9.78 -19.04 1.58
CA ASN A 85 -9.52 -19.50 0.21
C ASN A 85 -9.46 -18.37 -0.83
N TYR A 86 -10.09 -17.22 -0.55
CA TYR A 86 -10.01 -16.04 -1.41
C TYR A 86 -8.62 -15.39 -1.35
N PHE A 87 -8.04 -15.26 -0.15
CA PHE A 87 -6.71 -14.68 0.02
C PHE A 87 -5.58 -15.68 -0.22
N PHE A 88 -5.82 -16.95 0.07
CA PHE A 88 -4.90 -18.05 -0.13
C PHE A 88 -5.39 -18.94 -1.27
N ASP A 89 -5.19 -18.45 -2.48
CA ASP A 89 -5.54 -19.18 -3.68
C ASP A 89 -4.74 -20.49 -3.81
N LYS A 90 -5.16 -21.31 -4.77
CA LYS A 90 -4.55 -22.63 -4.98
C LYS A 90 -3.12 -22.52 -5.49
N GLU A 91 -2.81 -21.50 -6.28
CA GLU A 91 -1.49 -21.29 -6.89
C GLU A 91 -0.43 -20.90 -5.84
N LEU A 92 -0.79 -20.01 -4.93
CA LEU A 92 0.04 -19.67 -3.78
C LEU A 92 0.28 -20.90 -2.90
N MET A 93 -0.78 -21.68 -2.64
CA MET A 93 -0.69 -22.89 -1.83
C MET A 93 0.21 -23.95 -2.46
N SER A 94 0.13 -24.17 -3.78
CA SER A 94 1.05 -25.07 -4.47
C SER A 94 2.48 -24.56 -4.46
N THR A 95 2.68 -23.25 -4.63
CA THR A 95 4.03 -22.66 -4.60
C THR A 95 4.69 -22.85 -3.23
N ILE A 96 3.96 -22.60 -2.14
CA ILE A 96 4.46 -22.82 -0.79
C ILE A 96 4.77 -24.30 -0.55
N LEU A 97 3.93 -25.20 -1.07
CA LEU A 97 4.13 -26.64 -0.96
C LEU A 97 5.43 -27.10 -1.64
N ASP A 98 5.61 -26.69 -2.90
CA ASP A 98 6.76 -27.08 -3.70
C ASP A 98 8.06 -26.57 -3.07
N GLU A 99 8.09 -25.29 -2.66
CA GLU A 99 9.25 -24.70 -1.98
C GLU A 99 9.53 -25.35 -0.63
N SER A 100 8.49 -25.70 0.13
CA SER A 100 8.66 -26.35 1.44
C SER A 100 9.21 -27.77 1.31
N ASN A 101 8.70 -28.54 0.34
CA ASN A 101 9.17 -29.88 0.06
C ASN A 101 10.60 -29.84 -0.50
N LEU A 102 10.90 -28.91 -1.42
CA LEU A 102 12.25 -28.68 -1.94
C LEU A 102 13.22 -28.42 -0.78
N PHE A 103 12.92 -27.44 0.08
CA PHE A 103 13.74 -27.12 1.23
C PHE A 103 13.92 -28.31 2.18
N SER A 104 12.87 -29.12 2.39
CA SER A 104 12.97 -30.31 3.23
C SER A 104 13.94 -31.34 2.65
N THR A 105 13.94 -31.55 1.33
CA THR A 105 14.85 -32.49 0.67
C THR A 105 16.30 -32.00 0.73
N GLU A 106 16.52 -30.70 0.55
CA GLU A 106 17.85 -30.08 0.64
C GLU A 106 18.44 -30.17 2.04
N LYS A 107 17.62 -29.94 3.07
CA LYS A 107 18.08 -29.90 4.46
C LYS A 107 18.35 -31.28 5.02
N ASN A 108 17.58 -32.30 4.64
CA ASN A 108 17.76 -33.65 5.16
C ASN A 108 17.35 -34.73 4.16
N VAL A 109 18.27 -35.06 3.25
CA VAL A 109 18.10 -36.10 2.23
C VAL A 109 17.69 -37.47 2.82
N SER A 110 18.10 -37.75 4.07
CA SER A 110 17.81 -39.03 4.74
C SER A 110 16.36 -39.18 5.20
N ARG A 111 15.63 -38.07 5.35
CA ARG A 111 14.23 -38.06 5.79
C ARG A 111 13.52 -36.80 5.26
N PRO A 112 13.16 -36.79 3.97
CA PRO A 112 12.33 -35.72 3.44
C PRO A 112 10.96 -35.72 4.15
N VAL A 113 10.48 -34.53 4.47
CA VAL A 113 9.13 -34.33 4.98
C VAL A 113 8.22 -34.25 3.76
N ASP A 114 7.37 -35.26 3.57
CA ASP A 114 6.32 -35.21 2.56
C ASP A 114 5.16 -34.38 3.11
N LEU A 115 5.21 -33.06 2.88
CA LEU A 115 4.09 -32.18 3.19
C LEU A 115 3.02 -32.35 2.13
N THR A 116 1.76 -32.31 2.56
CA THR A 116 0.59 -32.23 1.68
C THR A 116 0.03 -30.80 1.68
N GLU A 117 -0.75 -30.46 0.65
CA GLU A 117 -1.47 -29.18 0.60
C GLU A 117 -2.36 -28.99 1.84
N GLN A 118 -2.94 -30.07 2.36
CA GLN A 118 -3.76 -30.04 3.56
C GLN A 118 -2.96 -29.66 4.81
N ASP A 119 -1.73 -30.16 4.94
CA ASP A 119 -0.86 -29.84 6.08
C ASP A 119 -0.52 -28.34 6.11
N ILE A 120 -0.22 -27.77 4.94
CA ILE A 120 0.10 -26.35 4.81
C ILE A 120 -1.13 -25.48 5.08
N ARG A 121 -2.29 -25.85 4.53
CA ARG A 121 -3.55 -25.14 4.80
C ARG A 121 -3.90 -25.18 6.28
N GLN A 122 -3.77 -26.34 6.93
CA GLN A 122 -4.03 -26.50 8.35
C GLN A 122 -3.06 -25.67 9.20
N PHE A 123 -1.77 -25.69 8.85
CA PHE A 123 -0.74 -24.92 9.53
C PHE A 123 -0.99 -23.41 9.47
N ILE A 124 -1.23 -22.86 8.27
CA ILE A 124 -1.48 -21.43 8.07
C ILE A 124 -2.78 -21.02 8.78
N PHE A 125 -3.82 -21.85 8.69
CA PHE A 125 -5.08 -21.59 9.40
C PHE A 125 -4.87 -21.55 10.93
N HIS A 126 -4.07 -22.48 11.47
CA HIS A 126 -3.75 -22.50 12.90
C HIS A 126 -3.00 -21.24 13.34
N ILE A 127 -1.99 -20.81 12.58
CA ILE A 127 -1.23 -19.59 12.88
C ILE A 127 -2.14 -18.36 12.81
N SER A 128 -2.99 -18.27 11.79
CA SER A 128 -3.93 -17.15 11.64
C SER A 128 -4.87 -17.05 12.84
N LEU A 129 -5.38 -18.19 13.32
CA LEU A 129 -6.29 -18.23 14.46
C LEU A 129 -5.58 -17.84 15.76
N VAL A 130 -4.39 -18.37 16.02
CA VAL A 130 -3.62 -18.12 17.25
C VAL A 130 -3.08 -16.68 17.30
N HIS A 131 -2.56 -16.14 16.20
CA HIS A 131 -2.09 -14.75 16.18
C HIS A 131 -3.25 -13.74 16.30
N MET A 132 -4.43 -14.05 15.76
CA MET A 132 -5.60 -13.16 15.89
C MET A 132 -6.10 -13.07 17.34
N THR A 133 -6.02 -14.15 18.13
CA THR A 133 -6.48 -14.13 19.53
C THR A 133 -5.63 -13.26 20.45
N ASP A 134 -4.33 -13.13 20.17
CA ASP A 134 -3.43 -12.30 20.98
C ASP A 134 -3.68 -10.79 20.76
N VAL A 135 -4.17 -10.40 19.57
CA VAL A 135 -4.45 -8.99 19.23
C VAL A 135 -5.75 -8.49 19.87
N ILE A 136 -6.68 -9.38 20.22
CA ILE A 136 -7.98 -9.03 20.85
C ILE A 136 -7.85 -8.93 22.39
N SER A 137 -6.70 -9.32 22.95
CA SER A 137 -6.47 -9.40 24.40
C SER A 137 -5.94 -8.11 25.05
N TYR A 138 -6.19 -6.93 24.47
CA TYR A 138 -5.76 -5.63 25.00
C TYR A 138 -6.90 -4.62 25.12
#